data_AF-A0A4S4LR63-F1
#
_entry.id   AF-A0A4S4LR63-F1
#
_cell.length_a   1.000
_cell.length_b   1.000
_cell.length_c   1.000
_cell.angle_alpha   90.00
_cell.angle_beta   90.00
_cell.angle_gamma   90.00
#
_symmetry.space_group_name_H-M   'P 1'
#
loop_
_entity.id
_entity.type
_entity.pdbx_description
1 polymer ?
#
loop_
_entity_poly.entity_id
_entity_poly.type
_entity_poly.pdbx_seq_one_letter_code
_entity_poly.pdbx_strand_id
1 'polypeptide(L)'
;MGEYWTKFPWYVPLDKEPGDEGVESEEPELTEEVEEEKGVIIAKTTESIKHWYRWRRTKHVSKTDNPWAPFLQQLRIKSHQNAPPHRLPIWQMYMKANAADVEQELQDRWPTAGLEPKRKINFRGAIAREFVNRLEEAERQEYERQARELHEREMKTYQAELSQSLDALTPQDIQ
;
A
#
# COMPACT_ATOMS: atom_id res chain seq x y z
N MET A 1 -30.62 -36.35 -8.55
CA MET A 1 -29.72 -35.65 -7.59
C MET A 1 -30.61 -34.74 -6.76
N GLY A 2 -30.92 -35.04 -5.50
CA GLY A 2 -31.56 -33.99 -4.68
C GLY A 2 -32.27 -34.38 -3.39
N GLU A 3 -33.04 -35.47 -3.34
CA GLU A 3 -34.02 -35.65 -2.23
C GLU A 3 -33.39 -35.85 -0.84
N TYR A 4 -32.15 -36.36 -0.81
CA TYR A 4 -31.42 -36.54 0.44
C TYR A 4 -31.07 -35.21 1.11
N TRP A 5 -30.61 -34.23 0.32
CA TRP A 5 -30.16 -32.93 0.84
C TRP A 5 -31.32 -32.04 1.32
N THR A 6 -32.52 -32.26 0.79
CA THR A 6 -33.74 -31.57 1.26
C THR A 6 -34.28 -32.13 2.57
N LYS A 7 -33.96 -33.38 2.91
CA LYS A 7 -34.40 -34.04 4.17
C LYS A 7 -33.28 -34.14 5.20
N PHE A 8 -32.10 -33.60 4.90
CA PHE A 8 -30.97 -33.65 5.79
C PHE A 8 -31.21 -32.72 6.99
N PRO A 9 -31.09 -33.20 8.23
CA PRO A 9 -31.34 -32.39 9.42
C PRO A 9 -30.19 -31.42 9.67
N TRP A 10 -30.21 -30.26 9.02
CA TRP A 10 -29.15 -29.24 9.08
C TRP A 10 -28.92 -28.64 10.48
N TYR A 11 -29.82 -28.90 11.44
CA TYR A 11 -29.66 -28.54 12.84
C TYR A 11 -28.79 -29.53 13.63
N VAL A 12 -28.44 -30.68 13.06
CA VAL A 12 -27.53 -31.65 13.70
C VAL A 12 -26.09 -31.18 13.49
N PRO A 13 -25.28 -31.05 14.56
CA PRO A 13 -23.86 -30.70 14.44
C PRO A 13 -23.10 -31.70 13.56
N LEU A 14 -22.17 -31.21 12.75
CA LEU A 14 -21.38 -32.02 11.79
C LEU A 14 -20.59 -33.17 12.45
N ASP A 15 -20.32 -33.08 13.75
CA ASP A 15 -19.59 -34.08 14.52
C ASP A 15 -20.48 -35.24 15.02
N LYS A 16 -21.77 -35.24 14.69
CA LYS A 16 -22.74 -36.26 15.12
C LYS A 16 -23.45 -36.85 13.90
N GLU A 17 -23.54 -38.18 13.87
CA GLU A 17 -24.37 -38.86 12.86
C GLU A 17 -25.86 -38.64 13.18
N PRO A 18 -26.69 -38.28 12.19
CA PRO A 18 -28.13 -38.22 12.37
C PRO A 18 -28.66 -39.64 12.62
N GLY A 19 -29.50 -39.82 13.64
CA GLY A 19 -30.04 -41.14 14.00
C GLY A 19 -30.89 -41.77 12.88
N ASP A 20 -30.95 -43.10 12.86
CA ASP A 20 -31.68 -43.91 11.85
C ASP A 20 -33.21 -43.82 11.96
N GLU A 21 -33.76 -43.17 12.98
CA GLU A 21 -35.19 -42.95 13.12
C GLU A 21 -35.59 -41.69 12.35
N GLY A 22 -36.56 -41.87 11.43
CA GLY A 22 -37.04 -40.85 10.50
C GLY A 22 -37.15 -39.46 11.14
N VAL A 23 -36.53 -38.49 10.46
CA VAL A 23 -36.43 -37.07 10.83
C VAL A 23 -37.82 -36.44 10.99
N GLU A 24 -38.44 -36.65 12.15
CA GLU A 24 -39.64 -35.95 12.65
C GLU A 24 -39.34 -35.28 13.99
N SER A 25 -38.11 -34.82 14.21
CA SER A 25 -37.86 -33.85 15.28
C SER A 25 -38.19 -32.47 14.75
N GLU A 26 -39.23 -31.85 15.32
CA GLU A 26 -39.63 -30.47 15.05
C GLU A 26 -38.40 -29.56 15.00
N GLU A 27 -38.28 -28.76 13.93
CA GLU A 27 -37.22 -27.76 13.85
C GLU A 27 -37.28 -26.92 15.13
N PRO A 28 -36.17 -26.82 15.89
CA PRO A 28 -36.18 -26.01 17.10
C PRO A 28 -36.55 -24.57 16.71
N GLU A 29 -37.60 -24.02 17.34
CA GLU A 29 -38.04 -22.65 17.12
C GLU A 29 -36.82 -21.72 17.24
N LEU A 30 -36.52 -21.00 16.15
CA LEU A 30 -35.42 -20.04 16.13
C LEU A 30 -35.79 -18.89 17.08
N THR A 31 -35.13 -18.82 18.22
CA THR A 31 -35.13 -17.63 19.06
C THR A 31 -34.39 -16.50 18.34
N GLU A 32 -34.83 -15.25 18.52
CA GLU A 32 -34.24 -14.06 17.86
C GLU A 32 -32.71 -13.97 18.06
N GLU A 33 -32.21 -14.34 19.24
CA GLU A 33 -30.78 -14.38 19.56
C GLU A 33 -29.98 -15.34 18.63
N VAL A 34 -30.56 -16.51 18.29
CA VAL A 34 -29.92 -17.50 17.42
C VAL A 34 -29.95 -17.06 15.96
N GLU A 35 -30.95 -16.29 15.54
CA GLU A 35 -31.00 -15.67 14.21
C GLU A 35 -29.93 -14.61 14.03
N GLU A 36 -29.71 -13.77 15.04
CA GLU A 36 -28.66 -12.74 15.02
C GLU A 36 -27.27 -13.37 14.93
N GLU A 37 -26.98 -14.38 15.76
CA GLU A 37 -25.70 -15.10 15.72
C GLU A 37 -25.45 -15.78 14.37
N LYS A 38 -26.45 -16.46 13.82
CA LYS A 38 -26.40 -17.06 12.48
C LYS A 38 -26.20 -15.99 11.40
N GLY A 39 -26.88 -14.85 11.51
CA GLY A 39 -26.73 -13.70 10.62
C GLY A 39 -25.30 -13.17 10.57
N VAL A 40 -24.63 -13.08 11.72
CA VAL A 40 -23.21 -12.68 11.81
C VAL A 40 -22.31 -13.72 11.12
N ILE A 41 -22.56 -15.01 11.30
CA ILE A 41 -21.79 -16.08 10.67
C ILE A 41 -21.99 -16.06 9.15
N ILE A 42 -23.22 -15.87 8.68
CA ILE A 42 -23.56 -15.75 7.25
C ILE A 42 -22.88 -14.52 6.63
N ALA A 43 -22.89 -13.38 7.32
CA ALA A 43 -22.19 -12.18 6.85
C ALA A 43 -20.67 -12.42 6.70
N LYS A 44 -20.03 -13.00 7.73
CA LYS A 44 -18.59 -13.32 7.70
C LYS A 44 -18.21 -14.32 6.60
N THR A 45 -19.02 -15.35 6.40
CA THR A 45 -18.79 -16.36 5.36
C THR A 45 -18.99 -15.79 3.96
N THR A 46 -20.05 -15.00 3.74
CA THR A 46 -20.28 -14.34 2.45
C THR A 46 -19.17 -13.35 2.09
N GLU A 47 -18.64 -12.59 3.06
CA GLU A 47 -17.47 -11.74 2.85
C GLU A 47 -16.21 -12.55 2.51
N SER A 48 -15.98 -13.66 3.21
CA SER A 48 -14.84 -14.56 2.95
C SER A 48 -14.91 -15.15 1.53
N ILE A 49 -16.10 -15.56 1.09
CA ILE A 49 -16.34 -16.05 -0.27
C ILE A 49 -16.09 -14.94 -1.30
N LYS A 50 -16.65 -13.73 -1.08
CA LYS A 50 -16.41 -12.57 -1.96
C LYS A 50 -14.92 -12.24 -2.04
N HIS A 51 -14.22 -12.28 -0.91
CA HIS A 51 -12.78 -12.04 -0.85
C HIS A 51 -12.00 -13.08 -1.65
N TRP A 52 -12.31 -14.36 -1.50
CA TRP A 52 -11.70 -15.44 -2.26
C TRP A 52 -11.93 -15.29 -3.77
N TYR A 53 -13.15 -14.95 -4.20
CA TYR A 53 -13.45 -14.70 -5.62
C TYR A 53 -12.67 -13.51 -6.17
N ARG A 54 -12.56 -12.41 -5.42
CA ARG A 54 -11.74 -11.25 -5.81
C ARG A 54 -10.28 -11.65 -5.94
N TRP A 55 -9.71 -12.31 -4.92
CA TRP A 55 -8.34 -12.79 -4.95
C TRP A 55 -8.06 -13.71 -6.14
N ARG A 56 -8.96 -14.67 -6.40
CA ARG A 56 -8.86 -15.60 -7.53
C ARG A 56 -8.88 -14.86 -8.85
N ARG A 57 -9.80 -13.90 -9.05
CA ARG A 57 -9.85 -13.06 -10.25
C ARG A 57 -8.55 -12.29 -10.44
N THR A 58 -8.04 -11.64 -9.40
CA THR A 58 -6.79 -10.87 -9.47
C THR A 58 -5.58 -11.76 -9.78
N LYS A 59 -5.49 -12.94 -9.16
CA LYS A 59 -4.43 -13.93 -9.40
C LYS A 59 -4.48 -14.55 -10.80
N HIS A 60 -5.66 -14.78 -11.36
CA HIS A 60 -5.80 -15.26 -12.74
C HIS A 60 -5.45 -14.18 -13.76
N VAL A 61 -5.88 -12.93 -13.54
CA VAL A 61 -5.51 -11.80 -14.40
C VAL A 61 -4.00 -11.53 -14.36
N SER A 62 -3.33 -11.77 -13.24
CA SER A 62 -1.86 -11.67 -13.16
C SER A 62 -1.10 -12.79 -13.88
N LYS A 63 -1.78 -13.90 -14.24
CA LYS A 63 -1.16 -15.06 -14.92
C LYS A 63 -1.37 -15.07 -16.43
N THR A 64 -2.35 -14.31 -16.93
CA THR A 64 -2.44 -14.02 -18.37
C THR A 64 -1.31 -13.07 -18.73
N ASP A 65 -0.34 -13.55 -19.51
CA ASP A 65 0.72 -12.73 -20.08
C ASP A 65 0.07 -11.58 -20.85
N ASN A 66 0.09 -10.38 -20.26
CA ASN A 66 -0.37 -9.20 -20.94
C ASN A 66 0.69 -8.86 -22.01
N PRO A 67 0.37 -8.97 -23.31
CA PRO A 67 1.34 -8.73 -24.39
C PRO A 67 1.88 -7.29 -24.37
N TRP A 68 1.14 -6.36 -23.75
CA TRP A 68 1.54 -4.98 -23.57
C TRP A 68 2.35 -4.73 -22.29
N ALA A 69 2.47 -5.70 -21.38
CA ALA A 69 3.21 -5.50 -20.13
C ALA A 69 4.66 -5.05 -20.36
N PRO A 70 5.44 -5.61 -21.30
CA PRO A 70 6.79 -5.12 -21.59
C PRO A 70 6.79 -3.66 -22.09
N PHE A 71 5.87 -3.33 -22.99
CA PHE A 71 5.73 -1.97 -23.54
C PHE A 71 5.32 -0.96 -22.47
N LEU A 72 4.31 -1.29 -21.65
CA LEU A 72 3.86 -0.44 -20.54
C LEU A 72 4.94 -0.29 -19.46
N GLN A 73 5.74 -1.33 -19.21
CA GLN A 73 6.91 -1.23 -18.33
C GLN A 73 7.95 -0.27 -18.90
N GLN A 74 8.24 -0.32 -20.20
CA GLN A 74 9.16 0.61 -20.84
C GLN A 74 8.63 2.05 -20.79
N LEU A 75 7.34 2.28 -21.07
CA LEU A 75 6.72 3.60 -20.92
C LEU A 75 6.78 4.09 -19.47
N ARG A 76 6.55 3.19 -18.50
CA ARG A 76 6.69 3.51 -17.08
C ARG A 76 8.13 3.90 -16.74
N ILE A 77 9.13 3.16 -17.20
CA ILE A 77 10.54 3.47 -16.96
C ILE A 77 10.90 4.83 -17.58
N LYS A 78 10.51 5.08 -18.84
CA LYS A 78 10.73 6.36 -19.52
C LYS A 78 10.03 7.54 -18.84
N SER A 79 8.80 7.35 -18.39
CA SER A 79 8.06 8.40 -17.66
C SER A 79 8.64 8.70 -16.28
N HIS A 80 9.20 7.70 -15.58
CA HIS A 80 9.93 7.93 -14.32
C HIS A 80 11.30 8.58 -14.54
N GLN A 81 11.99 8.27 -15.63
CA GLN A 81 13.26 8.92 -16.00
C GLN A 81 13.08 10.41 -16.28
N ASN A 82 11.96 10.78 -16.90
CA ASN A 82 11.63 12.16 -17.27
C ASN A 82 10.67 12.82 -16.27
N ALA A 83 10.59 12.34 -15.03
CA ALA A 83 9.74 12.99 -14.03
C ALA A 83 10.34 14.34 -13.59
N PRO A 84 9.53 15.41 -13.47
CA PRO A 84 10.04 16.69 -13.01
C PRO A 84 10.56 16.59 -11.56
N PRO A 85 11.68 17.23 -11.22
CA PRO A 85 12.22 17.18 -9.86
C PRO A 85 11.23 17.80 -8.87
N HIS A 86 11.05 17.14 -7.73
CA HIS A 86 10.21 17.62 -6.64
C HIS A 86 11.03 18.46 -5.67
N ARG A 87 10.44 19.55 -5.17
CA ARG A 87 11.06 20.35 -4.13
C ARG A 87 11.25 19.52 -2.86
N LEU A 88 12.47 19.50 -2.33
CA LEU A 88 12.78 18.83 -1.08
C LEU A 88 12.05 19.51 0.10
N PRO A 89 11.42 18.74 1.00
CA PRO A 89 10.88 19.27 2.25
C PRO A 89 12.01 19.72 3.19
N ILE A 90 11.71 20.67 4.06
CA ILE A 90 12.67 21.34 4.96
C ILE A 90 13.49 20.34 5.77
N TRP A 91 12.85 19.29 6.31
CA TRP A 91 13.55 18.26 7.10
C TRP A 91 14.57 17.45 6.28
N GLN A 92 14.36 17.25 4.97
CA GLN A 92 15.35 16.62 4.10
C GLN A 92 16.51 17.59 3.79
N MET A 93 16.22 18.88 3.63
CA MET A 93 17.26 19.90 3.49
C MET A 93 18.11 20.02 4.75
N TYR A 94 17.47 20.01 5.92
CA TYR A 94 18.16 19.97 7.20
C TYR A 94 19.05 18.73 7.31
N MET A 95 18.56 17.54 6.94
CA MET A 95 19.37 16.32 6.93
C MET A 95 20.56 16.39 5.98
N LYS A 96 20.45 17.12 4.87
CA LYS A 96 21.54 17.30 3.90
C LYS A 96 22.66 18.17 4.48
N ALA A 97 22.30 19.19 5.26
CA ALA A 97 23.26 20.08 5.91
C ALA A 97 23.83 19.51 7.22
N ASN A 98 22.98 18.88 8.05
CA ASN A 98 23.29 18.44 9.41
C ASN A 98 23.16 16.91 9.55
N ALA A 99 23.74 16.18 8.61
CA ALA A 99 23.63 14.72 8.55
C ALA A 99 24.21 14.05 9.80
N ALA A 100 25.28 14.61 10.37
CA ALA A 100 25.97 14.08 11.54
C ALA A 100 25.08 14.09 12.79
N ASP A 101 24.43 15.22 13.07
CA ASP A 101 23.57 15.38 14.26
C ASP A 101 22.38 14.42 14.24
N VAL A 102 21.76 14.25 13.06
CA VAL A 102 20.65 13.32 12.87
C VAL A 102 21.12 11.86 12.99
N GLU A 103 22.32 11.53 12.51
CA GLU A 103 22.87 10.18 12.62
C GLU A 103 23.27 9.86 14.06
N GLN A 104 23.79 10.82 14.82
CA GLN A 104 24.10 10.65 16.24
C GLN A 104 22.83 10.33 17.05
N GLU A 105 21.78 11.14 16.92
CA GLU A 105 20.50 10.86 17.59
C GLU A 105 19.86 9.55 17.11
N LEU A 106 20.07 9.18 15.84
CA LEU A 106 19.63 7.88 15.35
C LEU A 106 20.36 6.75 16.05
N GLN A 107 21.69 6.83 16.20
CA GLN A 107 22.48 5.82 16.90
C GLN A 107 22.11 5.70 18.37
N ASP A 108 21.80 6.82 19.02
CA ASP A 108 21.45 6.84 20.44
C ASP A 108 20.03 6.27 20.69
N ARG A 109 19.04 6.68 19.88
CA ARG A 109 17.63 6.32 20.12
C ARG A 109 17.19 5.02 19.45
N TRP A 110 17.83 4.60 18.36
CA TRP A 110 17.42 3.42 17.59
C TRP A 110 17.46 2.11 18.38
N PRO A 111 18.50 1.80 19.19
CA PRO A 111 18.57 0.55 19.95
C PRO A 111 17.41 0.38 20.93
N THR A 112 16.91 1.48 21.48
CA THR A 112 15.80 1.51 22.45
C THR A 112 14.42 1.63 21.81
N ALA A 113 14.33 1.90 20.50
CA ALA A 113 13.05 2.20 19.85
C ALA A 113 12.13 0.97 19.69
N GLY A 114 12.68 -0.25 19.73
CA GLY A 114 11.90 -1.49 19.58
C GLY A 114 11.17 -1.64 18.24
N LEU A 115 11.55 -0.84 17.23
CA LEU A 115 10.93 -0.83 15.91
C LEU A 115 11.58 -1.84 14.95
N GLU A 116 10.81 -2.34 14.00
CA GLU A 116 11.34 -3.20 12.94
C GLU A 116 12.44 -2.48 12.11
N PRO A 117 13.49 -3.19 11.66
CA PRO A 117 14.56 -2.62 10.83
C PRO A 117 14.08 -1.83 9.61
N LYS A 118 12.98 -2.25 8.97
CA LYS A 118 12.38 -1.55 7.82
C LYS A 118 11.91 -0.12 8.15
N ARG A 119 11.67 0.18 9.43
CA ARG A 119 11.24 1.50 9.89
C ARG A 119 12.39 2.45 10.20
N LYS A 120 13.65 2.02 10.12
CA LYS A 120 14.83 2.83 10.45
C LYS A 120 14.89 4.14 9.67
N ILE A 121 14.60 4.09 8.37
CA ILE A 121 14.60 5.29 7.50
C ILE A 121 13.50 6.27 7.93
N ASN A 122 12.30 5.78 8.22
CA ASN A 122 11.19 6.62 8.67
C ASN A 122 11.48 7.24 10.04
N PHE A 123 12.13 6.48 10.94
CA PHE A 123 12.55 6.96 12.25
C PHE A 123 13.61 8.07 12.15
N ARG A 124 14.59 7.91 11.25
CA ARG A 124 15.56 8.97 10.93
C ARG A 124 14.87 10.25 10.44
N GLY A 125 13.86 10.10 9.58
CA GLY A 125 13.06 11.25 9.11
C GLY A 125 12.24 11.91 10.22
N ALA A 126 11.78 11.15 11.24
CA ALA A 126 11.10 11.69 12.40
C ALA A 126 12.05 12.54 13.26
N ILE A 127 13.26 12.04 13.53
CA ILE A 127 14.32 12.79 14.26
C ILE A 127 14.62 14.11 13.54
N ALA A 128 14.80 14.09 12.22
CA ALA A 128 15.05 15.30 11.46
C ALA A 128 13.90 16.32 11.55
N ARG A 129 12.64 15.87 11.59
CA ARG A 129 11.49 16.77 11.78
C ARG A 129 11.46 17.36 13.19
N GLU A 130 11.84 16.59 14.21
CA GLU A 130 11.96 17.11 15.58
C GLU A 130 13.00 18.23 15.65
N PHE A 131 14.16 18.04 15.00
CA PHE A 131 15.18 19.08 14.95
C PHE A 131 14.67 20.34 14.24
N VAL A 132 14.06 20.21 13.06
CA VAL A 132 13.48 21.35 12.35
C VAL A 132 12.42 22.07 13.18
N ASN A 133 11.61 21.33 13.94
CA ASN A 133 10.59 21.92 14.82
C ASN A 133 11.18 22.65 16.05
N ARG A 134 12.46 22.46 16.36
CA ARG A 134 13.17 23.18 17.43
C ARG A 134 13.95 24.39 16.90
N LEU A 135 14.21 24.48 15.59
CA LEU A 135 14.90 25.61 14.99
C LEU A 135 14.10 26.90 15.14
N GLU A 136 14.83 28.02 15.18
CA GLU A 136 14.22 29.34 15.12
C GLU A 136 13.56 29.58 13.76
N GLU A 137 12.57 30.48 13.73
CA GLU A 137 11.81 30.78 12.51
C GLU A 137 12.72 31.32 11.39
N ALA A 138 13.72 32.14 11.73
CA ALA A 138 14.69 32.66 10.77
C ALA A 138 15.51 31.55 10.09
N GLU A 139 15.94 30.54 10.87
CA GLU A 139 16.70 29.41 10.34
C GLU A 139 15.83 28.50 9.47
N ARG A 140 14.56 28.29 9.85
CA ARG A 140 13.62 27.53 9.00
C ARG A 140 13.42 28.21 7.65
N GLN A 141 13.25 29.53 7.65
CA GLN A 141 13.11 30.31 6.42
C GLN A 141 14.36 30.23 5.54
N GLU A 142 15.54 30.19 6.15
CA GLU A 142 16.80 29.97 5.43
C GLU A 142 16.81 28.60 4.72
N TYR A 143 16.45 27.52 5.42
CA TYR A 143 16.33 26.19 4.80
C TYR A 143 15.24 26.12 3.74
N GLU A 144 14.11 26.84 3.91
CA GLU A 144 13.10 26.96 2.87
C GLU A 144 13.63 27.66 1.62
N ARG A 145 14.39 28.75 1.80
CA ARG A 145 15.01 29.46 0.68
C ARG A 145 15.97 28.54 -0.07
N GLN A 146 16.84 27.84 0.65
CA GLN A 146 17.76 26.87 0.05
C GLN A 146 17.02 25.74 -0.69
N ALA A 147 15.90 25.25 -0.13
CA ALA A 147 15.07 24.24 -0.78
C ALA A 147 14.49 24.74 -2.12
N ARG A 148 14.04 26.00 -2.15
CA ARG A 148 13.51 26.64 -3.37
C ARG A 148 14.61 26.85 -4.40
N GLU A 149 15.75 27.41 -4.00
CA GLU A 149 16.88 27.62 -4.90
C GLU A 149 17.40 26.33 -5.53
N LEU A 150 17.48 25.26 -4.74
CA LEU A 150 17.87 23.94 -5.26
C LEU A 150 16.86 23.42 -6.27
N HIS A 151 15.57 23.50 -5.96
CA HIS A 151 14.50 23.07 -6.86
C HIS A 151 14.49 23.88 -8.16
N GLU A 152 14.68 25.20 -8.10
CA GLU A 152 14.78 26.04 -9.29
C GLU A 152 15.96 25.66 -10.18
N ARG A 153 17.11 25.31 -9.58
CA ARG A 153 18.29 24.84 -10.34
C ARG A 153 18.01 23.50 -11.02
N GLU A 154 17.44 22.54 -10.28
CA GLU A 154 17.09 21.21 -10.81
C GLU A 154 16.00 21.30 -11.89
N MET A 155 15.03 22.19 -11.74
CA MET A 155 14.01 22.44 -12.76
C MET A 155 14.59 23.03 -14.04
N LYS A 156 15.59 23.91 -13.94
CA LYS A 156 16.29 24.46 -15.13
C LYS A 156 17.05 23.37 -15.89
N THR A 157 17.76 22.49 -15.18
CA THR A 157 18.47 21.37 -15.83
C THR A 157 17.47 20.39 -16.45
N TYR A 158 16.40 20.08 -15.74
CA TYR A 158 15.32 19.23 -16.26
C TYR A 158 14.69 19.81 -17.53
N GLN A 159 14.38 21.10 -17.56
CA GLN A 159 13.82 21.77 -18.74
C GLN A 159 14.79 21.75 -19.92
N ALA A 160 16.09 21.96 -19.67
CA ALA A 160 17.12 21.90 -20.70
C ALA A 160 17.22 20.48 -21.30
N GLU A 161 17.30 19.45 -20.46
CA GLU A 161 17.34 18.05 -20.89
C GLU A 161 16.07 17.64 -21.64
N LEU A 162 14.89 18.09 -21.18
CA LEU A 162 13.62 17.84 -21.84
C LEU A 162 13.61 18.46 -23.24
N SER A 163 14.06 19.70 -23.39
CA SER A 163 14.11 20.38 -24.70
C SER A 163 15.05 19.66 -25.68
N GLN A 164 16.23 19.24 -25.22
CA GLN A 164 17.17 18.48 -26.04
C GLN A 164 16.62 17.10 -26.44
N SER A 165 15.90 16.43 -25.54
CA SER A 165 15.28 15.13 -25.83
C SER A 165 14.15 15.22 -26.87
N LEU A 166 13.42 16.34 -26.89
CA LEU A 166 12.35 16.60 -27.86
C LEU A 166 12.90 16.94 -29.24
N ASP A 167 14.00 17.70 -29.30
CA ASP A 167 14.66 18.06 -30.56
C ASP A 167 15.39 16.87 -31.22
N ALA A 168 15.74 15.85 -30.43
CA ALA A 168 16.38 14.62 -30.90
C ALA A 168 15.41 13.57 -31.49
N LEU A 169 14.09 13.76 -31.35
CA LEU A 169 13.08 12.89 -31.96
C LEU A 169 12.91 13.26 -33.43
N THR A 170 13.57 12.52 -34.32
CA THR A 170 13.39 12.71 -35.76
C THR A 170 12.16 11.93 -36.25
N PRO A 171 11.49 12.36 -37.34
CA PRO A 171 10.33 11.64 -37.90
C PRO A 171 10.62 10.18 -38.30
N GLN A 172 11.89 9.78 -38.36
CA GLN A 172 12.32 8.42 -38.67
C GLN A 172 12.19 7.44 -37.49
N ASP A 173 12.08 7.95 -36.25
CA ASP A 173 11.97 7.14 -35.03
C ASP A 173 10.50 6.72 -34.71
N ILE A 174 9.54 7.10 -35.57
CA ILE A 174 8.09 6.89 -35.41
C ILE A 174 7.56 5.81 -36.38
N GLN A 175 8.40 5.22 -37.24
CA GLN A 175 8.04 4.10 -38.13
C GLN A 175 8.39 2.74 -37.53
#